data_AF-A0A7C7SHT9-F1
#
_entry.id   AF-A0A7C7SHT9-F1
#
_cell.length_a   1.000
_cell.length_b   1.000
_cell.length_c   1.000
_cell.angle_alpha   90.00
_cell.angle_beta   90.00
_cell.angle_gamma   90.00
#
_symmetry.space_group_name_H-M   'P 1'
#
loop_
_entity.id
_entity.type
_entity.pdbx_description
1 polymer ?
#
loop_
_entity_poly.entity_id
_entity_poly.type
_entity_poly.pdbx_seq_one_letter_code
_entity_poly.pdbx_strand_id
1 'polypeptide(L)'
;MGTNHELAGRVAGPAYVPRDPGSDVVSAVVREHLQDLVDEASADDRRFPQFVLDQLEALPACGDFLRGFARMYCSACRSSRIVPFC
;
A
#
# COMPACT_ATOMS: atom_id res chain seq x y z
N MET A 1 -8.73 -4.69 46.07
CA MET A 1 -9.95 -5.40 45.60
C MET A 1 -10.56 -4.57 44.49
N GLY A 2 -10.85 -5.22 43.36
CA GLY A 2 -10.85 -4.59 42.04
C GLY A 2 -12.01 -3.66 41.72
N THR A 3 -11.87 -2.98 40.59
CA THR A 3 -12.97 -2.36 39.86
C THR A 3 -12.91 -2.86 38.42
N ASN A 4 -14.00 -3.53 38.05
CA ASN A 4 -14.24 -4.21 36.79
C ASN A 4 -14.00 -3.28 35.60
N HIS A 5 -12.93 -3.52 34.84
CA HIS A 5 -12.94 -3.19 33.41
C HIS A 5 -13.57 -4.38 32.71
N GLU A 6 -14.89 -4.48 32.84
CA GLU A 6 -15.73 -5.46 32.15
C GLU A 6 -15.36 -5.46 30.67
N LEU A 7 -15.16 -6.68 30.16
CA LEU A 7 -14.82 -7.00 28.79
C LEU A 7 -15.93 -6.48 27.86
N ALA A 8 -15.85 -5.20 27.47
CA ALA A 8 -16.55 -4.72 26.29
C ALA A 8 -16.05 -5.58 25.12
N GLY A 9 -16.89 -6.51 24.67
CA GLY A 9 -16.58 -7.40 23.56
C GLY A 9 -16.07 -6.57 22.39
N ARG A 10 -14.86 -6.90 21.92
CA ARG A 10 -14.30 -6.19 20.76
C ARG A 10 -15.19 -6.46 19.57
N VAL A 11 -15.82 -5.42 19.04
CA VAL A 11 -16.33 -5.46 17.68
C VAL A 11 -15.09 -5.59 16.79
N ALA A 12 -14.88 -6.78 16.24
CA ALA A 12 -13.87 -6.97 15.22
C ALA A 12 -14.33 -6.16 14.00
N GLY A 13 -13.59 -5.10 13.68
CA GLY A 13 -13.69 -4.47 12.37
C GLY A 13 -13.36 -5.47 11.26
N PRO A 14 -13.62 -5.15 9.99
CA PRO A 14 -13.29 -6.03 8.88
C PRO A 14 -11.84 -6.51 8.98
N ALA A 15 -11.62 -7.78 8.63
CA ALA A 15 -10.29 -8.35 8.59
C ALA A 15 -9.42 -7.50 7.66
N TYR A 16 -8.22 -7.15 8.12
CA TYR A 16 -7.28 -6.42 7.28
C TYR A 16 -6.84 -7.31 6.12
N VAL A 17 -7.10 -6.85 4.90
CA VAL A 17 -6.61 -7.46 3.67
C VAL A 17 -5.49 -6.55 3.14
N PRO A 18 -4.23 -7.02 3.06
CA PRO A 18 -3.16 -6.27 2.44
C PRO A 18 -3.48 -5.93 0.98
N ARG A 19 -2.95 -4.80 0.48
CA ARG A 19 -2.96 -4.52 -0.96
C ARG A 19 -2.19 -5.62 -1.68
N ASP A 20 -2.75 -6.14 -2.76
CA ASP A 20 -2.07 -7.05 -3.66
C ASP A 20 -1.80 -6.34 -4.99
N PRO A 21 -0.52 -6.04 -5.33
CA PRO A 21 -0.17 -5.38 -6.58
C PRO A 21 -0.48 -6.22 -7.83
N GLY A 22 -0.75 -7.52 -7.70
CA GLY A 22 -1.18 -8.38 -8.80
C GLY A 22 -2.65 -8.25 -9.19
N SER A 23 -3.50 -7.77 -8.28
CA SER A 23 -4.96 -7.65 -8.50
C SER A 23 -5.46 -6.22 -8.69
N ASP A 24 -4.57 -5.23 -8.60
CA ASP A 24 -4.91 -3.81 -8.76
C ASP A 24 -4.78 -3.33 -10.22
N VAL A 25 -5.89 -2.88 -10.81
CA VAL A 25 -5.94 -2.42 -12.21
C VAL A 25 -5.02 -1.23 -12.45
N VAL A 26 -4.90 -0.30 -11.49
CA VAL A 26 -4.01 0.86 -11.65
C VAL A 26 -2.55 0.42 -11.72
N SER A 27 -2.14 -0.49 -10.83
CA SER A 27 -0.81 -1.09 -10.85
C SER A 27 -0.51 -1.80 -12.17
N ALA A 28 -1.48 -2.53 -12.73
CA ALA A 28 -1.34 -3.21 -14.02
C ALA A 28 -1.14 -2.21 -15.17
N VAL A 29 -2.03 -1.21 -15.28
CA VAL A 29 -1.98 -0.18 -16.33
C VAL A 29 -0.68 0.62 -16.28
N VAL A 30 -0.25 1.04 -15.09
CA VAL A 30 1.01 1.80 -14.94
C VAL A 30 2.21 0.94 -15.34
N ARG A 31 2.25 -0.32 -14.90
CA ARG A 31 3.33 -1.25 -15.28
C ARG A 31 3.41 -1.47 -16.79
N GLU A 32 2.26 -1.51 -17.45
CA GLU A 32 2.17 -1.78 -18.90
C GLU A 32 2.45 -0.53 -19.74
N HIS A 33 1.97 0.65 -19.32
CA HIS A 33 1.91 1.84 -20.18
C HIS A 33 2.72 3.05 -19.69
N LEU A 34 3.51 2.94 -18.61
CA LEU A 34 4.29 4.08 -18.11
C LEU A 34 5.25 4.63 -19.17
N GLN A 35 5.94 3.76 -19.91
CA GLN A 35 6.89 4.22 -20.94
C GLN A 35 6.16 4.92 -22.09
N ASP A 36 5.07 4.35 -22.59
CA ASP A 36 4.24 4.97 -23.63
C ASP A 36 3.77 6.38 -23.23
N LEU A 37 3.34 6.54 -21.97
CA LEU A 37 2.91 7.83 -21.41
C LEU A 37 4.06 8.85 -21.36
N VAL A 38 5.27 8.41 -21.01
CA VAL A 38 6.46 9.28 -20.95
C VAL A 38 6.90 9.70 -22.35
N ASP A 39 6.84 8.78 -23.32
CA ASP A 39 7.17 9.04 -24.71
C ASP A 39 6.17 10.01 -25.35
N GLU A 40 4.86 9.83 -25.11
CA GLU A 40 3.81 10.73 -25.58
C GLU A 40 3.97 12.14 -24.99
N ALA A 41 4.23 12.25 -23.69
CA ALA A 41 4.49 13.54 -23.06
C ALA A 41 5.71 14.25 -23.70
N SER A 42 6.78 13.49 -23.96
CA SER A 42 7.99 14.01 -24.59
C SER A 42 7.76 14.47 -26.03
N ALA A 43 6.92 13.76 -26.79
CA ALA A 43 6.53 14.16 -28.15
C ALA A 43 5.78 15.50 -28.19
N ASP A 44 5.04 15.82 -27.11
CA ASP A 44 4.35 17.10 -26.91
C ASP A 44 5.22 18.19 -26.25
N ASP A 45 6.53 17.95 -26.11
CA ASP A 45 7.48 18.82 -25.38
C ASP A 45 7.07 19.08 -23.92
N ARG A 46 6.34 18.13 -23.32
CA ARG A 46 5.93 18.10 -21.91
C ARG A 46 6.81 17.14 -21.14
N ARG A 47 6.96 17.39 -19.83
CA ARG A 47 7.72 16.51 -18.93
C ARG A 47 6.99 16.36 -17.60
N PHE A 48 7.06 15.17 -17.05
CA PHE A 48 6.63 14.94 -15.68
C PHE A 48 7.70 15.44 -14.70
N PRO A 49 7.30 16.00 -13.55
CA PRO A 49 8.23 16.19 -12.45
C PRO A 49 8.85 14.85 -12.03
N GLN A 50 10.13 14.85 -11.66
CA GLN A 50 10.85 13.61 -11.33
C GLN A 50 10.14 12.77 -10.25
N PHE A 51 9.64 13.41 -9.20
CA PHE A 51 8.92 12.71 -8.13
C PHE A 51 7.68 11.97 -8.62
N VAL A 52 7.05 12.40 -9.71
CA VAL A 52 5.88 11.72 -10.29
C VAL A 52 6.33 10.43 -10.97
N LEU A 53 7.43 10.48 -11.72
CA LEU A 53 8.01 9.30 -12.37
C LEU A 53 8.45 8.27 -11.33
N ASP A 54 9.19 8.71 -10.30
CA ASP A 54 9.65 7.84 -9.22
C ASP A 54 8.48 7.10 -8.54
N GLN A 55 7.37 7.81 -8.30
CA GLN A 55 6.18 7.22 -7.68
C GLN A 55 5.44 6.25 -8.62
N LEU A 56 5.36 6.57 -9.92
CA LEU A 56 4.74 5.69 -10.92
C LEU A 56 5.58 4.42 -11.14
N GLU A 57 6.91 4.53 -11.13
CA GLU A 57 7.83 3.40 -11.22
C GLU A 57 7.78 2.51 -9.96
N ALA A 58 7.59 3.09 -8.78
CA ALA A 58 7.48 2.36 -7.53
C ALA A 58 6.10 1.69 -7.33
N LEU A 59 5.04 2.24 -7.92
CA LEU A 59 3.66 1.80 -7.71
C LEU A 59 3.43 0.30 -7.97
N PRO A 60 4.00 -0.34 -9.02
CA PRO A 60 3.81 -1.76 -9.28
C PRO A 60 4.34 -2.69 -8.20
N ALA A 61 5.25 -2.19 -7.35
CA ALA A 61 5.85 -2.95 -6.27
C ALA A 61 5.24 -2.67 -4.89
N CYS A 62 4.39 -1.65 -4.78
CA CYS A 62 3.73 -1.29 -3.52
C CYS A 62 2.75 -2.41 -3.11
N GLY A 63 2.94 -2.95 -1.91
CA GLY A 63 2.16 -4.09 -1.41
C GLY A 63 2.86 -5.46 -1.53
N ASP A 64 4.05 -5.52 -2.15
CA ASP A 64 4.82 -6.76 -2.23
C ASP A 64 5.54 -7.08 -0.91
N PHE A 65 5.12 -8.16 -0.25
CA PHE A 65 5.74 -8.63 1.00
C PHE A 65 7.21 -9.06 0.83
N LEU A 66 7.65 -9.45 -0.37
CA LEU A 66 9.03 -9.82 -0.64
C LEU A 66 9.97 -8.61 -0.61
N ARG A 67 9.43 -7.40 -0.78
CA ARG A 67 10.18 -6.13 -0.72
C ARG A 67 10.26 -5.52 0.68
N GLY A 68 9.59 -6.14 1.65
CA GLY A 68 9.65 -5.76 3.07
C GLY A 68 8.29 -5.37 3.64
N PHE A 69 8.23 -5.32 4.97
CA PHE A 69 7.01 -5.05 5.71
C PHE A 69 7.28 -4.48 7.10
N ALA A 70 6.30 -3.77 7.64
CA ALA A 70 6.22 -3.40 9.05
C ALA A 70 5.30 -4.36 9.80
N ARG A 71 5.70 -4.77 11.01
CA ARG A 71 4.82 -5.47 11.96
C ARG A 71 4.37 -4.49 13.03
N MET A 72 3.11 -4.08 12.95
CA MET A 72 2.50 -3.17 13.93
C MET A 72 1.86 -3.98 15.05
N TYR A 73 2.16 -3.63 16.30
CA TYR A 73 1.57 -4.24 17.49
C TYR A 73 0.83 -3.20 18.31
N CYS A 74 -0.41 -3.50 18.71
CA CYS A 74 -1.17 -2.65 19.62
C CYS A 74 -1.07 -3.19 21.05
N SER A 75 -0.55 -2.41 21.99
CA SER A 75 -0.45 -2.81 23.40
C SER A 75 -1.80 -2.92 24.09
N ALA A 76 -2.75 -2.03 23.77
CA ALA A 76 -4.09 -2.03 24.36
C ALA A 76 -4.91 -3.25 23.92
N CYS A 77 -4.91 -3.55 22.61
CA CYS A 77 -5.71 -4.65 22.09
C CYS A 77 -4.92 -5.95 21.86
N ARG A 78 -3.60 -5.97 22.04
CA ARG A 78 -2.71 -7.12 21.83
C ARG A 78 -2.77 -7.73 20.42
N SER A 79 -3.33 -7.03 19.44
CA SER A 79 -3.37 -7.49 18.06
C SER A 79 -2.11 -7.07 17.30
N SER A 80 -1.75 -7.85 16.29
CA SER A 80 -0.65 -7.54 15.37
C SER A 80 -1.17 -7.46 13.93
N ARG A 81 -0.59 -6.56 13.14
CA ARG A 81 -0.83 -6.46 11.70
C ARG A 81 0.50 -6.41 10.97
N ILE A 82 0.59 -7.10 9.84
CA ILE A 82 1.74 -7.03 8.93
C ILE A 82 1.32 -6.16 7.75
N VAL A 83 2.06 -5.09 7.50
CA VAL A 83 1.76 -4.12 6.46
C VAL A 83 2.95 -4.10 5.49
N PRO A 84 2.78 -4.48 4.23
CA PRO A 84 3.86 -4.42 3.23
C PRO A 84 4.27 -2.97 2.98
N PHE A 85 5.52 -2.77 2.55
CA PHE A 85 6.01 -1.43 2.21
C PHE A 85 5.47 -0.90 0.88
N CYS A 86 5.55 0.43 0.79
CA CYS A 86 5.54 1.28 -0.39
C CYS A 86 6.64 2.33 -0.14
#